data_AF-A0AAD7MF19-F1
#
_entry.id   AF-A0AAD7MF19-F1
#
_cell.length_a   1.000
_cell.length_b   1.000
_cell.length_c   1.000
_cell.angle_alpha   90.00
_cell.angle_beta   90.00
_cell.angle_gamma   90.00
#
_symmetry.space_group_name_H-M   'P 1'
#
loop_
_entity.id
_entity.type
_entity.pdbx_description
1 polymer ?
#
loop_
_entity_poly.entity_id
_entity_poly.type
_entity_poly.pdbx_seq_one_letter_code
_entity_poly.pdbx_strand_id
1 'polypeptide(L)'
;MSEPLFILLINGPNLNLLGTREPGTCAGANLVAFQSNHEGAIVDRIQQAKLEGVDGIVIKPMCAYTHTSVAIRDAFLGVGIPFIEVHVSNIHAREAFRHHSYLSDKAVAVVAGMGVKRYEYAVQHVATTFKKRVA
;
A
#
# COMPACT_ATOMS: atom_id res chain seq x y z
N MET A 1 -0.97 0.10 27.11
CA MET A 1 -1.34 -0.89 26.08
C MET A 1 -1.93 -0.10 24.94
N SER A 2 -1.16 0.15 23.87
CA SER A 2 -1.60 0.96 22.73
C SER A 2 -2.62 0.17 21.92
N GLU A 3 -3.76 0.79 21.59
CA GLU A 3 -4.77 0.19 20.74
C GLU A 3 -4.19 -0.26 19.38
N PRO A 4 -4.66 -1.37 18.81
CA PRO A 4 -4.13 -1.89 17.55
C PRO A 4 -4.39 -0.90 16.41
N LEU A 5 -3.35 -0.60 15.63
CA LEU A 5 -3.44 0.22 14.42
C LEU A 5 -4.23 -0.54 13.34
N PHE A 6 -5.06 0.17 12.58
CA PHE A 6 -5.77 -0.40 11.45
C PHE A 6 -5.01 -0.12 10.15
N ILE A 7 -4.48 -1.17 9.52
CA ILE A 7 -3.62 -1.07 8.35
C ILE A 7 -4.30 -1.76 7.16
N LEU A 8 -4.47 -1.01 6.08
CA LEU A 8 -5.03 -1.53 4.85
C LEU A 8 -3.91 -1.90 3.86
N LEU A 9 -3.87 -3.17 3.48
CA LEU A 9 -3.01 -3.72 2.43
C LEU A 9 -3.76 -3.69 1.10
N ILE A 10 -3.32 -2.86 0.16
CA ILE A 10 -3.91 -2.80 -1.18
C ILE A 10 -2.96 -3.43 -2.18
N ASN A 11 -3.42 -4.45 -2.92
CA ASN A 11 -2.67 -5.11 -3.97
C ASN A 11 -3.31 -4.81 -5.34
N GLY A 12 -2.47 -4.39 -6.29
CA GLY A 12 -2.89 -4.12 -7.67
C GLY A 12 -3.15 -5.37 -8.52
N PRO A 13 -3.26 -5.19 -9.86
CA PRO A 13 -3.55 -6.28 -10.78
C PRO A 13 -2.48 -7.37 -10.83
N ASN A 14 -2.88 -8.58 -11.25
CA ASN A 14 -2.03 -9.76 -11.50
C ASN A 14 -1.37 -10.38 -10.26
N LEU A 15 -1.72 -9.91 -9.07
CA LEU A 15 -1.18 -10.38 -7.80
C LEU A 15 -1.95 -11.58 -7.21
N ASN A 16 -3.15 -11.83 -7.72
CA ASN A 16 -3.91 -13.06 -7.51
C ASN A 16 -3.12 -14.33 -7.89
N LEU A 17 -2.10 -14.20 -8.75
CA LEU A 17 -1.27 -15.31 -9.23
C LEU A 17 -0.09 -15.67 -8.31
N LEU A 18 0.21 -14.83 -7.30
CA LEU A 18 1.40 -14.98 -6.44
C LEU A 18 1.16 -15.78 -5.16
N GLY A 19 0.02 -16.45 -5.06
CA GLY A 19 -0.42 -17.15 -3.85
C GLY A 19 -1.01 -16.18 -2.82
N THR A 20 -2.21 -16.51 -2.32
CA THR A 20 -2.89 -15.76 -1.26
C THR A 20 -2.08 -15.85 0.02
N ARG A 21 -1.49 -14.73 0.46
CA ARG A 21 -1.07 -14.59 1.85
C ARG A 21 -2.23 -14.05 2.65
N GLU A 22 -2.65 -14.81 3.65
CA GLU A 22 -3.74 -14.43 4.53
C GLU A 22 -3.40 -13.13 5.27
N PRO A 23 -4.34 -12.16 5.35
CA PRO A 23 -4.21 -11.05 6.27
C PRO A 23 -4.28 -11.58 7.70
N GLY A 24 -3.14 -11.63 8.38
CA GLY A 24 -3.04 -11.98 9.80
C GLY A 24 -2.74 -10.74 10.65
N THR A 25 -2.76 -10.89 11.97
CA THR A 25 -2.22 -9.90 12.91
C THR A 25 -0.70 -9.95 12.86
N CYS A 26 -0.06 -8.92 12.29
CA CYS A 26 1.40 -8.76 12.38
C CYS A 26 1.71 -7.54 13.25
N ALA A 27 2.63 -7.70 14.19
CA ALA A 27 3.12 -6.64 15.07
C ALA A 27 2.03 -5.91 15.91
N GLY A 28 0.90 -6.56 16.22
CA GLY A 28 -0.18 -5.96 17.01
C GLY A 28 -1.07 -4.98 16.24
N ALA A 29 -0.98 -4.95 14.90
CA ALA A 29 -1.88 -4.20 14.04
C ALA A 29 -2.91 -5.12 13.36
N ASN A 30 -4.13 -4.59 13.18
CA ASN A 30 -5.19 -5.24 12.42
C ASN A 30 -4.97 -4.97 10.94
N LEU A 31 -4.72 -6.04 10.17
CA LEU A 31 -4.44 -5.96 8.74
C LEU A 31 -5.67 -6.39 7.94
N VAL A 32 -6.09 -5.55 6.99
CA VAL A 32 -7.11 -5.91 6.00
C VAL A 32 -6.45 -5.94 4.64
N ALA A 33 -6.57 -7.04 3.91
CA ALA A 33 -6.05 -7.15 2.55
C ALA A 33 -7.16 -6.99 1.52
N PHE A 34 -6.91 -6.15 0.53
CA PHE A 34 -7.75 -5.97 -0.65
C PHE A 34 -6.91 -6.14 -1.91
N GLN A 35 -7.40 -6.91 -2.87
CA GLN A 35 -6.77 -7.06 -4.18
C GLN A 35 -7.82 -6.83 -5.27
N SER A 36 -7.46 -6.04 -6.27
CA SER A 36 -8.29 -5.89 -7.45
C SER A 36 -7.45 -5.65 -8.70
N ASN A 37 -7.95 -6.12 -9.84
CA ASN A 37 -7.38 -5.83 -11.15
C ASN A 37 -7.91 -4.50 -11.74
N HIS A 38 -9.04 -4.01 -11.21
CA HIS A 38 -9.72 -2.82 -11.70
C HIS A 38 -9.24 -1.58 -10.96
N GLU A 39 -8.79 -0.57 -11.70
CA GLU A 39 -8.34 0.71 -11.15
C GLU A 39 -9.41 1.39 -10.30
N GLY A 40 -10.65 1.46 -10.82
CA GLY A 40 -11.77 2.06 -10.09
C GLY A 40 -12.03 1.42 -8.73
N ALA A 41 -11.98 0.09 -8.65
CA ALA A 41 -12.18 -0.63 -7.40
C ALA A 41 -11.07 -0.32 -6.35
N ILE A 42 -9.85 -0.03 -6.80
CA ILE A 42 -8.76 0.39 -5.91
C ILE A 42 -9.03 1.82 -5.41
N VAL A 43 -9.45 2.72 -6.28
CA VAL A 43 -9.83 4.10 -5.91
C VAL A 43 -10.98 4.10 -4.90
N ASP A 44 -12.03 3.34 -5.17
CA ASP A 44 -13.19 3.21 -4.27
C ASP A 44 -12.77 2.68 -2.90
N ARG A 45 -11.89 1.67 -2.87
CA ARG A 45 -11.38 1.11 -1.62
C ARG A 45 -10.56 2.11 -0.82
N ILE A 46 -9.75 2.93 -1.49
CA ILE A 46 -8.99 4.02 -0.86
C ILE A 46 -9.95 5.04 -0.24
N GLN A 47 -11.00 5.44 -0.95
CA GLN A 47 -12.01 6.36 -0.44
C GLN A 47 -12.76 5.78 0.77
N GLN A 48 -13.11 4.49 0.73
CA GLN A 48 -13.71 3.78 1.86
C GLN A 48 -12.78 3.73 3.08
N ALA A 49 -11.47 3.61 2.88
CA ALA A 49 -10.49 3.57 3.97
C ALA A 49 -10.55 4.84 4.86
N LYS A 50 -10.91 5.99 4.27
CA LYS A 50 -11.12 7.24 5.01
C LYS A 50 -12.35 7.16 5.91
N LEU A 51 -13.43 6.55 5.43
CA LEU A 51 -14.68 6.38 6.20
C LEU A 51 -14.51 5.35 7.32
N GLU A 52 -13.67 4.33 7.10
CA GLU A 52 -13.35 3.29 8.09
C GLU A 52 -12.36 3.75 9.17
N GLY A 53 -11.75 4.93 9.03
CA GLY A 53 -10.73 5.41 9.98
C GLY A 53 -9.42 4.63 9.91
N VAL A 54 -8.99 4.19 8.72
CA VAL A 54 -7.72 3.49 8.53
C VAL A 54 -6.54 4.40 8.87
N ASP A 55 -5.64 3.93 9.73
CA ASP A 55 -4.49 4.69 10.23
C ASP A 55 -3.34 4.76 9.22
N GLY A 56 -3.21 3.74 8.36
CA GLY A 56 -2.17 3.67 7.35
C GLY A 56 -2.48 2.70 6.23
N ILE A 57 -2.03 3.03 5.03
CA ILE A 57 -2.20 2.17 3.85
C ILE A 57 -0.83 1.64 3.43
N VAL A 58 -0.68 0.32 3.39
CA VAL A 58 0.46 -0.31 2.73
C VAL A 58 -0.03 -0.72 1.35
N ILE A 59 0.31 0.09 0.35
CA ILE A 59 -0.04 -0.23 -1.03
C ILE A 59 1.12 -0.96 -1.69
N LYS A 60 0.78 -2.07 -2.32
CA LYS A 60 1.61 -2.73 -3.31
C LYS A 60 1.03 -2.43 -4.69
N PRO A 61 1.36 -1.26 -5.28
CA PRO A 61 0.90 -0.97 -6.62
C PRO A 61 1.84 -1.75 -7.53
N MET A 62 1.43 -2.93 -8.00
CA MET A 62 2.32 -3.69 -8.88
C MET A 62 2.12 -3.36 -10.36
N CYS A 63 3.18 -2.75 -10.90
CA CYS A 63 3.76 -2.75 -12.25
C CYS A 63 3.06 -2.06 -13.43
N ALA A 64 1.80 -1.67 -13.37
CA ALA A 64 1.19 -0.85 -14.43
C ALA A 64 0.74 0.51 -13.88
N TYR A 65 -0.20 0.50 -12.94
CA TYR A 65 -0.85 1.72 -12.46
C TYR A 65 0.09 2.67 -11.69
N THR A 66 1.18 2.18 -11.12
CA THR A 66 2.22 3.06 -10.54
C THR A 66 2.81 4.04 -11.56
N HIS A 67 2.93 3.59 -12.81
CA HIS A 67 3.57 4.34 -13.90
C HIS A 67 2.53 5.03 -14.80
N THR A 68 1.24 4.74 -14.63
CA THR A 68 0.18 5.19 -15.56
C THR A 68 -1.02 5.84 -14.87
N SER A 69 -1.34 5.48 -13.63
CA SER A 69 -2.58 5.91 -12.96
C SER A 69 -2.36 7.16 -12.12
N VAL A 70 -2.79 8.29 -12.68
CA VAL A 70 -2.93 9.54 -11.91
C VAL A 70 -4.18 9.49 -11.01
N ALA A 71 -5.21 8.72 -11.38
CA ALA A 71 -6.44 8.61 -10.59
C ALA A 71 -6.19 8.04 -9.19
N ILE A 72 -5.33 7.02 -9.06
CA ILE A 72 -4.95 6.47 -7.76
C ILE A 72 -4.17 7.49 -6.93
N ARG A 73 -3.29 8.27 -7.56
CA ARG A 73 -2.55 9.36 -6.88
C ARG A 73 -3.50 10.40 -6.30
N ASP A 74 -4.48 10.85 -7.09
CA ASP A 74 -5.45 11.84 -6.66
C ASP A 74 -6.37 11.30 -5.57
N ALA A 75 -6.72 10.01 -5.62
CA ALA A 75 -7.46 9.35 -4.55
C ALA A 75 -6.70 9.43 -3.21
N PHE A 76 -5.39 9.10 -3.22
CA PHE A 76 -4.55 9.21 -2.02
C PHE A 76 -4.44 10.65 -1.50
N LEU A 77 -4.30 11.63 -2.39
CA LEU A 77 -4.29 13.04 -2.02
C LEU A 77 -5.62 13.49 -1.40
N GLY A 78 -6.75 13.00 -1.92
CA GLY A 78 -8.09 13.33 -1.41
C GLY A 78 -8.42 12.70 -0.04
N VAL A 79 -7.88 11.51 0.25
CA VAL A 79 -8.04 10.89 1.57
C VAL A 79 -7.03 11.39 2.60
N GLY A 80 -5.84 11.82 2.15
CA GLY A 80 -4.78 12.35 3.02
C GLY A 80 -4.25 11.31 4.01
N ILE A 81 -4.40 10.01 3.72
CA ILE A 81 -3.92 8.90 4.56
C ILE A 81 -2.45 8.62 4.20
N PRO A 82 -1.54 8.51 5.19
CA PRO A 82 -0.16 8.18 4.91
C PRO A 82 -0.07 6.76 4.33
N PHE A 83 0.69 6.61 3.25
CA PHE A 83 0.86 5.32 2.60
C PHE A 83 2.33 4.98 2.33
N ILE A 84 2.61 3.67 2.30
CA ILE A 84 3.91 3.10 1.94
C ILE A 84 3.75 2.33 0.64
N GLU A 85 4.63 2.61 -0.32
CA GLU A 85 4.70 1.91 -1.59
C GLU A 85 5.65 0.71 -1.48
N VAL A 86 5.19 -0.47 -1.88
CA VAL A 86 6.04 -1.67 -1.89
C VAL A 86 6.09 -2.36 -3.26
N HIS A 87 7.27 -2.81 -3.66
CA HIS A 87 7.54 -3.55 -4.90
C HIS A 87 8.27 -4.86 -4.60
N VAL A 88 7.84 -5.97 -5.24
CA VAL A 88 8.52 -7.28 -5.06
C VAL A 88 9.93 -7.22 -5.65
N SER A 89 10.01 -6.76 -6.89
CA SER A 89 11.24 -6.67 -7.66
C SER A 89 11.84 -5.27 -7.54
N ASN A 90 13.12 -5.16 -7.86
CA ASN A 90 13.78 -3.87 -7.95
C ASN A 90 13.31 -3.18 -9.24
N ILE A 91 12.50 -2.13 -9.10
CA ILE A 91 12.00 -1.36 -10.25
C ILE A 91 13.10 -0.57 -10.95
N HIS A 92 14.20 -0.24 -10.27
CA HIS A 92 15.35 0.49 -10.82
C HIS A 92 16.33 -0.38 -11.60
N ALA A 93 16.24 -1.70 -11.46
CA ALA A 93 17.04 -2.66 -12.22
C ALA A 93 16.33 -3.10 -13.52
N ARG A 94 15.25 -2.43 -13.88
CA ARG A 94 14.32 -2.84 -14.94
C ARG A 94 14.28 -1.80 -16.06
N GLU A 95 13.29 -1.91 -16.93
CA GLU A 95 13.08 -1.04 -18.08
C GLU A 95 12.86 0.43 -17.62
N ALA A 96 13.37 1.40 -18.39
CA ALA A 96 13.40 2.82 -17.99
C ALA A 96 12.01 3.40 -17.65
N PHE A 97 10.94 2.91 -18.27
CA PHE A 97 9.58 3.34 -17.98
C PHE A 97 9.10 2.96 -16.56
N ARG A 98 9.76 2.02 -15.90
CA ARG A 98 9.46 1.60 -14.52
C ARG A 98 10.16 2.43 -13.46
N HIS A 99 11.07 3.31 -13.88
CA HIS A 99 11.78 4.19 -12.96
C HIS A 99 10.91 5.37 -12.52
N HIS A 100 9.84 5.67 -13.27
CA HIS A 100 8.93 6.78 -12.96
C HIS A 100 7.66 6.27 -12.26
N SER A 101 7.46 6.67 -10.99
CA SER A 101 6.25 6.37 -10.23
C SER A 101 5.52 7.67 -9.91
N TYR A 102 4.21 7.70 -10.14
CA TYR A 102 3.34 8.82 -9.75
C TYR A 102 2.97 8.81 -8.26
N LEU A 103 3.37 7.77 -7.52
CA LEU A 103 3.03 7.59 -6.11
C LEU A 103 4.23 7.83 -5.19
N SER A 104 5.46 7.60 -5.68
CA SER A 104 6.67 7.65 -4.87
C SER A 104 6.98 9.05 -4.32
N ASP A 105 6.49 10.13 -4.95
CA ASP A 105 6.68 11.50 -4.46
C ASP A 105 5.81 11.84 -3.24
N LYS A 106 4.71 11.11 -3.03
CA LYS A 106 3.77 11.30 -1.91
C LYS A 106 3.81 10.18 -0.88
N ALA A 107 4.41 9.04 -1.22
CA ALA A 107 4.61 7.94 -0.30
C ALA A 107 5.53 8.35 0.85
N VAL A 108 5.23 7.88 2.06
CA VAL A 108 6.11 8.09 3.23
C VAL A 108 7.42 7.32 3.07
N ALA A 109 7.33 6.13 2.48
CA ALA A 109 8.47 5.28 2.17
C ALA A 109 8.17 4.43 0.94
N VAL A 110 9.24 4.04 0.23
CA VAL A 110 9.21 3.11 -0.90
C VAL A 110 10.14 1.94 -0.60
N VAL A 111 9.62 0.71 -0.66
CA VAL A 111 10.40 -0.52 -0.47
C VAL A 111 10.41 -1.32 -1.77
N ALA A 112 11.57 -1.47 -2.41
CA ALA A 112 11.70 -2.23 -3.65
C ALA A 112 12.78 -3.32 -3.56
N GLY A 113 12.56 -4.45 -4.25
CA GLY A 113 13.57 -5.51 -4.40
C GLY A 113 13.75 -6.47 -3.22
N MET A 114 12.96 -6.34 -2.15
CA MET A 114 13.09 -7.19 -0.94
C MET A 114 12.20 -8.45 -0.94
N GLY A 115 11.67 -8.84 -2.10
CA GLY A 115 10.87 -10.05 -2.21
C GLY A 115 9.72 -10.07 -1.20
N VAL A 116 9.50 -11.21 -0.54
CA VAL A 116 8.37 -11.45 0.36
C VAL A 116 8.45 -10.66 1.68
N LYS A 117 9.66 -10.40 2.20
CA LYS A 117 9.88 -9.70 3.47
C LYS A 117 9.45 -8.22 3.43
N ARG A 118 9.17 -7.66 2.25
CA ARG A 118 8.73 -6.27 2.07
C ARG A 118 7.51 -5.89 2.92
N TYR A 119 6.54 -6.80 3.08
CA TYR A 119 5.34 -6.49 3.85
C TYR A 119 5.63 -6.41 5.34
N GLU A 120 6.50 -7.29 5.84
CA GLU A 120 6.93 -7.27 7.25
C GLU A 120 7.61 -5.94 7.56
N TYR A 121 8.54 -5.50 6.71
CA TYR A 121 9.20 -4.20 6.89
C TYR A 121 8.22 -3.03 6.77
N ALA A 122 7.30 -3.05 5.81
CA ALA A 122 6.31 -1.98 5.66
C ALA A 122 5.37 -1.92 6.88
N VAL A 123 4.87 -3.05 7.36
CA VAL A 123 4.00 -3.11 8.54
C VAL A 123 4.75 -2.69 9.80
N GLN A 124 5.99 -3.14 9.99
CA GLN A 124 6.83 -2.68 11.10
C GLN A 124 7.10 -1.18 11.03
N HIS A 125 7.34 -0.63 9.83
CA HIS A 125 7.54 0.80 9.65
C HIS A 125 6.27 1.59 9.97
N VAL A 126 5.09 1.13 9.54
CA VAL A 126 3.81 1.73 9.94
C VAL A 126 3.62 1.65 11.45
N ALA A 127 3.84 0.49 12.06
CA ALA A 127 3.64 0.28 13.50
C ALA A 127 4.57 1.14 14.38
N THR A 128 5.76 1.49 13.88
CA THR A 128 6.74 2.33 14.60
C THR A 128 6.60 3.81 14.30
N THR A 129 6.20 4.16 13.07
CA THR A 129 6.20 5.54 12.58
C THR A 129 4.83 6.19 12.70
N PHE A 130 3.75 5.45 12.48
CA PHE A 130 2.41 6.01 12.44
C PHE A 130 1.79 5.98 13.84
N LYS A 131 1.38 7.15 14.33
CA LYS A 131 0.52 7.25 15.51
C LYS A 131 -0.92 7.10 15.05
N LYS A 132 -1.73 6.38 15.85
CA LYS A 132 -3.16 6.20 15.59
C LYS A 132 -3.81 7.55 15.32
N ARG A 133 -4.53 7.68 14.21
CA ARG A 133 -5.29 8.88 13.91
C ARG A 133 -6.52 8.87 14.81
N VAL A 134 -6.57 9.85 15.72
CA VAL A 134 -7.80 10.16 16.45
C VAL A 134 -8.75 10.78 15.42
N ALA A 135 -9.85 10.09 15.15
CA ALA A 135 -10.95 10.59 14.33
C ALA A 135 -11.56 11.85 14.95
#